data_AF-A0A4Q2XQL3-F1
#
_entry.id   AF-A0A4Q2XQL3-F1
#
_cell.length_a   1.000
_cell.length_b   1.000
_cell.length_c   1.000
_cell.angle_alpha   90.00
_cell.angle_beta   90.00
_cell.angle_gamma   90.00
#
_symmetry.space_group_name_H-M   'P 1'
#
loop_
_entity.id
_entity.type
_entity.pdbx_description
1 polymer ?
#
loop_
_entity_poly.entity_id
_entity_poly.type
_entity_poly.pdbx_seq_one_letter_code
_entity_poly.pdbx_strand_id
1 'polypeptide(L)'
;MDIPENPVIGEWKTPFALASLTEAQRAAALERFRVIHPHLENGVLLTVLAISTGISCRTLSRWVSLYRKGGLAELARRGRDDKGGRRGFSARILQAVEGLALRRPRLPVATISRKIRQLAEDLGEKPPGYKVIHGIIRKLPPNLVMLAQEGVKAHSEAFDLVHRQEAARPNAVWQADHCLLDITVLREEGD
;
A
#
# COMPACT_ATOMS: atom_id res chain seq x y z
N MET A 1 -13.39 -46.93 -4.95
CA MET A 1 -12.30 -46.15 -5.55
C MET A 1 -12.29 -44.85 -4.77
N ASP A 2 -11.69 -44.91 -3.58
CA ASP A 2 -11.76 -43.86 -2.57
C ASP A 2 -10.66 -42.82 -2.82
N ILE A 3 -11.07 -41.56 -2.90
CA ILE A 3 -10.17 -40.41 -2.93
C ILE A 3 -9.83 -40.12 -1.46
N PRO A 4 -8.56 -40.21 -1.02
CA PRO A 4 -8.23 -39.90 0.37
C PRO A 4 -8.39 -38.40 0.63
N GLU A 5 -9.08 -38.09 1.73
CA GLU A 5 -9.21 -36.75 2.31
C GLU A 5 -7.82 -36.16 2.62
N ASN A 6 -7.60 -34.94 2.15
CA ASN A 6 -6.39 -34.16 2.41
C ASN A 6 -6.38 -33.72 3.89
N PRO A 7 -5.36 -34.06 4.70
CA PRO A 7 -5.35 -33.70 6.11
C PRO A 7 -5.16 -32.19 6.29
N VAL A 8 -5.89 -31.66 7.25
CA VAL A 8 -5.88 -30.28 7.74
C VAL A 8 -4.45 -29.76 7.88
N ILE A 9 -4.08 -28.86 6.96
CA ILE A 9 -2.81 -28.15 6.97
C ILE A 9 -2.80 -27.18 8.15
N GLY A 10 -1.97 -27.49 9.16
CA GLY A 10 -1.64 -26.58 10.24
C GLY A 10 -1.09 -25.25 9.71
N GLU A 11 -1.10 -24.21 10.53
CA GLU A 11 -0.73 -22.84 10.19
C GLU A 11 0.62 -22.73 9.46
N TRP A 12 0.60 -22.49 8.15
CA TRP A 12 1.80 -22.04 7.44
C TRP A 12 1.95 -20.56 7.75
N LYS A 13 2.87 -20.24 8.66
CA LYS A 13 3.34 -18.86 8.85
C LYS A 13 3.92 -18.41 7.52
N THR A 14 3.15 -17.63 6.76
CA THR A 14 3.51 -17.21 5.40
C THR A 14 4.94 -16.64 5.43
N PRO A 15 5.89 -17.20 4.67
CA PRO A 15 7.22 -16.61 4.58
C PRO A 15 7.06 -15.17 4.15
N PHE A 16 7.60 -14.25 4.95
CA PHE A 16 7.47 -12.82 4.72
C PHE A 16 8.10 -12.48 3.36
N ALA A 17 7.28 -12.13 2.37
CA ALA A 17 7.74 -11.96 1.00
C ALA A 17 8.48 -10.61 0.84
N LEU A 18 9.58 -10.56 0.08
CA LEU A 18 10.30 -9.33 -0.24
C LEU A 18 9.41 -8.24 -0.87
N ALA A 19 8.34 -8.66 -1.55
CA ALA A 19 7.37 -7.78 -2.18
C ALA A 19 6.58 -6.92 -1.17
N SER A 20 6.40 -7.36 0.07
CA SER A 20 5.65 -6.61 1.10
C SER A 20 6.48 -5.55 1.83
N LEU A 21 7.80 -5.52 1.59
CA LEU A 21 8.70 -4.53 2.18
C LEU A 21 8.60 -3.18 1.48
N THR A 22 8.83 -2.11 2.23
CA THR A 22 9.09 -0.80 1.61
C THR A 22 10.46 -0.79 0.95
N GLU A 23 10.67 0.12 0.00
CA GLU A 23 11.96 0.27 -0.70
C GLU A 23 13.11 0.51 0.29
N ALA A 24 12.89 1.36 1.30
CA ALA A 24 13.87 1.60 2.35
C ALA A 24 14.21 0.34 3.16
N GLN A 25 13.24 -0.56 3.39
CA GLN A 25 13.50 -1.83 4.07
C GLN A 25 14.25 -2.81 3.18
N ARG A 26 13.94 -2.86 1.89
CA ARG A 26 14.69 -3.67 0.90
C ARG A 26 16.13 -3.21 0.79
N ALA A 27 16.36 -1.90 0.66
CA ALA A 27 17.70 -1.31 0.64
C ALA A 27 18.50 -1.67 1.90
N ALA A 28 17.90 -1.50 3.08
CA ALA A 28 18.56 -1.87 4.34
C ALA A 28 18.87 -3.38 4.45
N ALA A 29 18.02 -4.25 3.90
CA ALA A 29 18.27 -5.69 3.85
C ALA A 29 19.44 -6.02 2.91
N LEU A 30 19.50 -5.36 1.75
CA LEU A 30 20.59 -5.49 0.78
C LEU A 30 21.94 -5.04 1.37
N GLU A 31 21.97 -3.91 2.09
CA GLU A 31 23.21 -3.46 2.74
C GLU A 31 23.72 -4.48 3.76
N ARG A 32 22.82 -5.08 4.56
CA ARG A 32 23.20 -6.13 5.50
C ARG A 32 23.69 -7.40 4.80
N PHE A 33 23.05 -7.75 3.68
CA PHE A 33 23.46 -8.88 2.85
C PHE A 33 24.86 -8.68 2.31
N ARG A 34 25.18 -7.49 1.76
CA ARG A 34 26.54 -7.16 1.26
C ARG A 34 27.62 -7.37 2.31
N VAL A 35 27.33 -7.07 3.57
CA VAL A 35 28.28 -7.27 4.68
C VAL A 35 28.54 -8.75 4.96
N ILE A 36 27.54 -9.62 4.93
CA ILE A 36 27.69 -11.05 5.24
C ILE A 36 28.02 -11.91 4.00
N HIS A 37 27.85 -11.37 2.80
CA HIS A 37 28.11 -12.03 1.53
C HIS A 37 29.49 -12.70 1.45
N PRO A 38 30.61 -12.05 1.86
CA PRO A 38 31.93 -12.69 1.81
C PRO A 38 32.06 -13.92 2.71
N HIS A 39 31.32 -13.98 3.83
CA HIS A 39 31.29 -15.18 4.67
C HIS A 39 30.48 -16.31 4.03
N LEU A 40 29.41 -15.98 3.31
CA LEU A 40 28.50 -16.96 2.71
C LEU A 40 29.09 -17.63 1.46
N GLU A 41 29.77 -16.87 0.61
CA GLU A 41 30.28 -17.38 -0.69
C GLU A 41 31.79 -17.59 -0.70
N ASN A 42 32.55 -16.73 -0.01
CA ASN A 42 34.02 -16.71 -0.10
C ASN A 42 34.70 -17.33 1.13
N GLY A 43 33.94 -17.92 2.06
CA GLY A 43 34.48 -18.60 3.24
C GLY A 43 35.19 -17.70 4.26
N VAL A 44 35.05 -16.36 4.16
CA VAL A 44 35.68 -15.41 5.07
C VAL A 44 35.14 -15.60 6.49
N LEU A 45 36.00 -15.67 7.51
CA LEU A 45 35.57 -15.84 8.89
C LEU A 45 34.80 -14.61 9.40
N LEU A 46 33.74 -14.83 10.21
CA LEU A 46 32.95 -13.76 10.82
C LEU A 46 33.77 -12.83 11.72
N THR A 47 34.86 -13.35 12.31
CA THR A 47 35.82 -12.58 13.10
C THR A 47 36.57 -11.54 12.26
N VAL A 48 37.00 -11.93 11.06
CA VAL A 48 37.66 -11.02 10.10
C VAL A 48 36.68 -9.95 9.63
N LEU A 49 35.45 -10.34 9.32
CA LEU A 49 34.39 -9.38 8.97
C LEU A 49 34.12 -8.40 10.11
N ALA A 50 34.00 -8.87 11.35
CA ALA A 50 33.75 -8.03 12.51
C ALA A 50 34.80 -6.94 12.71
N ILE A 51 36.08 -7.28 12.49
CA ILE A 51 37.19 -6.33 12.54
C ILE A 51 37.09 -5.31 11.41
N SER A 52 36.85 -5.76 10.17
CA SER A 52 36.80 -4.89 8.99
C SER A 52 35.59 -3.94 8.96
N THR A 53 34.44 -4.35 9.49
CA THR A 53 33.20 -3.56 9.44
C THR A 53 32.86 -2.87 10.76
N GLY A 54 33.58 -3.17 11.85
CA GLY A 54 33.27 -2.69 13.21
C GLY A 54 31.96 -3.25 13.79
N ILE A 55 31.38 -4.29 13.18
CA ILE A 55 30.11 -4.91 13.63
C ILE A 55 30.45 -6.13 14.48
N SER A 56 29.81 -6.27 15.64
CA SER A 56 30.09 -7.41 16.53
C SER A 56 29.81 -8.77 15.88
N CYS A 57 30.65 -9.77 16.17
CA CYS A 57 30.47 -11.16 15.69
C CYS A 57 29.07 -11.71 15.98
N ARG A 58 28.47 -11.35 17.13
CA ARG A 58 27.11 -11.75 17.51
C ARG A 58 26.06 -11.21 16.53
N THR A 59 26.23 -9.99 16.04
CA THR A 59 25.31 -9.36 15.09
C THR A 59 25.45 -9.99 13.71
N LEU A 60 26.69 -10.20 13.24
CA LEU A 60 26.96 -10.87 11.97
C LEU A 60 26.45 -12.32 11.97
N SER A 61 26.70 -13.07 13.04
CA SER A 61 26.17 -14.43 13.22
C SER A 61 24.64 -14.44 13.18
N ARG A 62 23.99 -13.49 13.86
CA ARG A 62 22.53 -13.34 13.81
C ARG A 62 22.04 -13.07 12.37
N TRP A 63 22.71 -12.20 11.61
CA TRP A 63 22.34 -11.92 10.23
C TRP A 63 22.49 -13.14 9.32
N VAL A 64 23.58 -13.91 9.47
CA VAL A 64 23.76 -15.18 8.75
C VAL A 64 22.64 -16.17 9.07
N SER A 65 22.28 -16.33 10.34
CA SER A 65 21.17 -17.21 10.74
C SER A 65 19.82 -16.75 10.18
N LEU A 66 19.55 -15.44 10.15
CA LEU A 66 18.33 -14.89 9.55
C LEU A 66 18.28 -15.13 8.04
N TYR A 67 19.40 -14.88 7.35
CA TYR A 67 19.51 -15.12 5.91
C TYR A 67 19.31 -16.60 5.55
N ARG A 68 19.93 -17.53 6.30
CA ARG A 68 19.73 -18.96 6.10
C ARG A 68 18.29 -19.41 6.36
N LYS A 69 17.56 -18.72 7.24
CA LYS A 69 16.18 -19.05 7.59
C LYS A 69 15.16 -18.59 6.53
N GLY A 70 15.35 -17.42 5.93
CA GLY A 70 14.33 -16.82 5.06
C GLY A 70 14.87 -15.82 4.04
N GLY A 71 16.14 -15.92 3.69
CA GLY A 71 16.80 -15.09 2.68
C GLY A 71 16.86 -13.61 3.04
N LEU A 72 16.88 -12.76 2.01
CA LEU A 72 16.93 -11.30 2.13
C LEU A 72 15.76 -10.71 2.94
N ALA A 73 14.59 -11.36 2.93
CA ALA A 73 13.42 -10.84 3.61
C ALA A 73 13.59 -10.81 5.14
N GLU A 74 14.25 -11.82 5.71
CA GLU A 74 14.54 -11.91 7.15
C GLU A 74 15.71 -10.99 7.57
N LEU A 75 16.53 -10.52 6.62
CA LEU A 75 17.55 -9.49 6.88
C LEU A 75 16.95 -8.10 7.03
N ALA A 76 15.75 -7.85 6.50
CA ALA A 76 15.06 -6.58 6.72
C ALA A 76 14.77 -6.41 8.21
N ARG A 77 14.99 -5.20 8.76
CA ARG A 77 14.59 -4.91 10.14
C ARG A 77 13.07 -5.07 10.22
N ARG A 78 12.59 -6.10 10.93
CA ARG A 78 11.18 -6.22 11.27
C ARG A 78 10.73 -4.91 11.90
N GLY A 79 9.88 -4.17 11.19
CA GLY A 79 9.05 -3.17 11.84
C GLY A 79 8.24 -3.89 12.91
N ARG A 80 7.87 -3.21 13.99
CA ARG A 80 6.92 -3.83 14.92
C ARG A 80 5.64 -4.15 14.15
N ASP A 81 5.13 -5.37 14.31
CA ASP A 81 3.90 -5.83 13.64
C ASP A 81 2.69 -4.94 13.98
N ASP A 82 2.75 -4.19 15.09
CA ASP A 82 1.72 -3.25 15.53
C ASP A 82 1.80 -1.85 14.88
N LYS A 83 2.77 -1.62 13.97
CA LYS A 83 2.98 -0.31 13.34
C LYS A 83 1.92 -0.04 12.27
N GLY A 84 0.70 0.29 12.70
CA GLY A 84 -0.43 0.63 11.83
C GLY A 84 -1.77 0.20 12.40
N GLY A 85 -1.77 -0.89 13.19
CA GLY A 85 -2.93 -1.32 13.97
C GLY A 85 -3.17 -0.33 15.11
N ARG A 86 -4.14 0.57 14.93
CA ARG A 86 -4.57 1.47 16.00
C ARG A 86 -5.32 0.65 17.03
N ARG A 87 -4.59 0.11 18.00
CA ARG A 87 -5.14 -0.58 19.17
C ARG A 87 -6.25 0.29 19.79
N GLY A 88 -7.46 -0.27 19.93
CA GLY A 88 -8.53 0.33 20.74
C GLY A 88 -9.78 0.80 20.01
N PHE A 89 -9.95 0.57 18.70
CA PHE A 89 -11.22 0.85 18.00
C PHE A 89 -11.64 -0.36 17.16
N SER A 90 -12.95 -0.65 17.14
CA SER A 90 -13.48 -1.71 16.29
C SER A 90 -13.31 -1.39 14.79
N ALA A 91 -13.30 -2.45 13.97
CA ALA A 91 -13.29 -2.31 12.51
C ALA A 91 -14.47 -1.47 12.01
N ARG A 92 -15.62 -1.55 12.69
CA ARG A 92 -16.84 -0.79 12.37
C ARG A 92 -16.62 0.72 12.49
N ILE A 93 -15.96 1.18 13.56
CA ILE A 93 -15.63 2.60 13.73
C ILE A 93 -14.66 3.07 12.64
N LEU A 94 -13.63 2.27 12.33
CA LEU A 94 -12.65 2.61 11.30
C LEU A 94 -13.31 2.72 9.91
N GLN A 95 -14.12 1.74 9.53
CA GLN A 95 -14.87 1.75 8.28
C GLN A 95 -15.85 2.92 8.19
N ALA A 96 -16.51 3.28 9.30
CA ALA A 96 -17.39 4.44 9.34
C ALA A 96 -16.62 5.75 9.12
N VAL A 97 -15.41 5.90 9.68
CA VAL A 97 -14.56 7.07 9.43
C VAL A 97 -14.19 7.16 7.94
N GLU A 98 -13.74 6.05 7.35
CA GLU A 98 -13.36 5.98 5.94
C GLU A 98 -14.55 6.28 5.02
N GLY A 99 -15.70 5.64 5.25
CA GLY A 99 -16.92 5.86 4.48
C GLY A 99 -17.43 7.30 4.55
N LEU A 100 -17.39 7.93 5.73
CA LEU A 100 -17.76 9.34 5.88
C LEU A 100 -16.78 10.28 5.17
N ALA A 101 -15.49 9.93 5.13
CA ALA A 101 -14.47 10.71 4.45
C ALA A 101 -14.56 10.62 2.92
N LEU A 102 -15.01 9.48 2.39
CA LEU A 102 -15.20 9.25 0.96
C LEU A 102 -16.57 9.70 0.43
N ARG A 103 -17.46 10.22 1.29
CA ARG A 103 -18.78 10.69 0.86
C ARG A 103 -18.70 11.99 0.04
N ARG A 104 -19.57 12.13 -0.98
CA ARG A 104 -19.88 13.43 -1.61
C ARG A 104 -21.18 14.04 -1.05
N PRO A 105 -21.24 15.36 -0.83
CA PRO A 105 -20.12 16.31 -0.88
C PRO A 105 -19.13 16.10 0.28
N ARG A 106 -17.90 16.61 0.15
CA ARG A 106 -16.85 16.50 1.18
C ARG A 106 -17.37 16.98 2.54
N LEU A 107 -17.29 16.12 3.54
CA LEU A 107 -17.65 16.48 4.92
C LEU A 107 -16.43 17.08 5.65
N PRO A 108 -16.60 18.18 6.40
CA PRO A 108 -15.55 18.68 7.29
C PRO A 108 -15.17 17.63 8.34
N VAL A 109 -13.88 17.54 8.68
CA VAL A 109 -13.36 16.56 9.66
C VAL A 109 -14.05 16.71 11.03
N ALA A 110 -14.43 17.93 11.42
CA ALA A 110 -15.20 18.18 12.63
C ALA A 110 -16.58 17.52 12.60
N THR A 111 -17.26 17.55 11.46
CA THR A 111 -18.56 16.88 11.26
C THR A 111 -18.42 15.37 11.32
N ILE A 112 -17.38 14.82 10.67
CA ILE A 112 -17.07 13.39 10.75
C ILE A 112 -16.80 12.99 12.21
N SER A 113 -16.01 13.79 12.94
CA SER A 113 -15.71 13.53 14.35
C SER A 113 -16.94 13.49 15.24
N ARG A 114 -17.92 14.38 14.99
CA ARG A 114 -19.19 14.40 15.72
C ARG A 114 -20.03 13.15 15.47
N LYS A 115 -20.15 12.74 14.20
CA LYS A 115 -20.90 11.54 13.80
C LYS A 115 -20.28 10.26 14.35
N ILE A 116 -18.96 10.18 14.33
CA ILE A 116 -18.23 9.01 14.85
C ILE A 116 -18.28 8.93 16.37
N ARG A 117 -18.31 10.07 17.07
CA ARG A 117 -18.56 10.09 18.51
C ARG A 117 -19.94 9.50 18.83
N GLN A 118 -20.99 9.95 18.16
CA GLN A 118 -22.34 9.41 18.36
C GLN A 118 -22.37 7.90 18.08
N LEU A 119 -21.79 7.46 16.96
CA LEU A 119 -21.74 6.04 16.62
C LEU A 119 -21.00 5.20 17.67
N ALA A 120 -19.91 5.74 18.24
CA ALA A 120 -19.16 5.03 19.29
C ALA A 120 -19.97 4.93 20.58
N GLU A 121 -20.70 5.99 20.96
CA GLU A 121 -21.62 5.99 22.11
C GLU A 121 -22.74 4.96 21.92
N ASP A 122 -23.36 4.91 20.74
CA ASP A 122 -24.42 3.94 20.40
C ASP A 122 -23.91 2.49 20.45
N LEU A 123 -22.62 2.27 20.18
CA LEU A 123 -21.96 0.96 20.25
C LEU A 123 -21.39 0.63 21.64
N GLY A 124 -21.44 1.57 22.59
CA GLY A 124 -20.80 1.42 23.91
C GLY A 124 -19.26 1.37 23.86
N GLU A 125 -18.65 1.87 22.78
CA GLU A 125 -17.21 1.91 22.58
C GLU A 125 -16.61 3.28 22.96
N LYS A 126 -15.32 3.30 23.29
CA LYS A 126 -14.62 4.58 23.53
C LYS A 126 -14.52 5.39 22.23
N PRO A 127 -14.98 6.64 22.18
CA PRO A 127 -14.97 7.43 20.96
C PRO A 127 -13.54 7.81 20.52
N PRO A 128 -13.21 7.72 19.23
CA PRO A 128 -11.95 8.23 18.69
C PRO A 128 -11.80 9.74 18.88
N GLY A 129 -10.60 10.17 19.28
CA GLY A 129 -10.26 11.59 19.32
C GLY A 129 -10.08 12.19 17.93
N TYR A 130 -10.24 13.51 17.81
CA TYR A 130 -10.09 14.25 16.54
C TYR A 130 -8.78 13.95 15.81
N LYS A 131 -7.64 13.94 16.52
CA LYS A 131 -6.32 13.64 15.93
C LYS A 131 -6.25 12.24 15.33
N VAL A 132 -6.95 11.28 15.95
CA VAL A 132 -7.04 9.90 15.43
C VAL A 132 -7.80 9.93 14.11
N ILE A 133 -9.01 10.49 14.11
CA ILE A 133 -9.87 10.59 12.91
C ILE A 133 -9.14 11.30 11.78
N HIS A 134 -8.58 12.48 12.05
CA HIS A 134 -7.79 13.23 11.08
C HIS A 134 -6.61 12.41 10.52
N GLY A 135 -5.92 11.67 11.38
CA GLY A 135 -4.84 10.79 10.94
C GLY A 135 -5.31 9.58 10.12
N ILE A 136 -6.55 9.11 10.27
CA ILE A 136 -7.11 8.04 9.42
C ILE A 136 -7.38 8.63 8.04
N ILE A 137 -8.10 9.74 8.00
CA ILE A 137 -8.47 10.44 6.77
C ILE A 137 -7.22 10.80 5.95
N ARG A 138 -6.16 11.32 6.59
CA ARG A 138 -4.90 11.67 5.91
C ARG A 138 -4.16 10.46 5.32
N LYS A 139 -4.42 9.25 5.81
CA LYS A 139 -3.80 8.02 5.31
C LYS A 139 -4.62 7.34 4.23
N LEU A 140 -5.81 7.85 3.90
CA LEU A 140 -6.59 7.33 2.79
C LEU A 140 -5.79 7.45 1.49
N PRO A 141 -5.78 6.40 0.65
CA PRO A 141 -5.15 6.44 -0.66
C PRO A 141 -5.66 7.64 -1.49
N PRO A 142 -4.77 8.50 -2.03
CA PRO A 142 -5.18 9.67 -2.79
C PRO A 142 -6.07 9.33 -4.00
N ASN A 143 -5.82 8.19 -4.64
CA ASN A 143 -6.64 7.69 -5.75
C ASN A 143 -8.07 7.41 -5.33
N LEU A 144 -8.28 6.73 -4.20
CA LEU A 144 -9.62 6.48 -3.66
C LEU A 144 -10.34 7.78 -3.32
N VAL A 145 -9.63 8.76 -2.75
CA VAL A 145 -10.21 10.08 -2.46
C VAL A 145 -10.61 10.80 -3.75
N MET A 146 -9.78 10.78 -4.79
CA MET A 146 -10.10 11.41 -6.08
C MET A 146 -11.28 10.73 -6.78
N LEU A 147 -11.29 9.40 -6.83
CA LEU A 147 -12.42 8.63 -7.34
C LEU A 147 -13.70 8.99 -6.61
N ALA A 148 -13.63 9.03 -5.28
CA ALA A 148 -14.76 9.32 -4.43
C ALA A 148 -15.22 10.78 -4.52
N GLN A 149 -14.39 11.75 -4.93
CA GLN A 149 -14.71 13.20 -4.88
C GLN A 149 -14.83 13.90 -6.22
N GLU A 150 -14.14 13.42 -7.26
CA GLU A 150 -14.11 14.00 -8.60
C GLU A 150 -14.68 13.04 -9.65
N GLY A 151 -14.39 11.73 -9.56
CA GLY A 151 -15.13 10.68 -10.26
C GLY A 151 -14.22 9.76 -11.05
N VAL A 152 -14.81 8.85 -11.81
CA VAL A 152 -14.05 7.86 -12.59
C VAL A 152 -13.18 8.54 -13.64
N LYS A 153 -13.70 9.57 -14.33
CA LYS A 153 -12.94 10.30 -15.37
C LYS A 153 -11.67 10.94 -14.80
N ALA A 154 -11.82 11.79 -13.78
CA ALA A 154 -10.69 12.46 -13.12
C ALA A 154 -9.70 11.47 -12.50
N HIS A 155 -10.20 10.37 -11.91
CA HIS A 155 -9.35 9.29 -11.41
C HIS A 155 -8.52 8.66 -12.54
N SER A 156 -9.16 8.28 -13.64
CA SER A 156 -8.52 7.58 -14.76
C SER A 156 -7.42 8.46 -15.37
N GLU A 157 -7.72 9.74 -15.58
CA GLU A 157 -6.74 10.72 -16.10
C GLU A 157 -5.51 10.90 -15.19
N ALA A 158 -5.67 10.79 -13.87
CA ALA A 158 -4.60 11.03 -12.91
C ALA A 158 -3.81 9.77 -12.50
N PHE A 159 -4.45 8.60 -12.47
CA PHE A 159 -3.88 7.38 -11.88
C PHE A 159 -3.75 6.20 -12.85
N ASP A 160 -4.43 6.20 -14.00
CA ASP A 160 -4.28 5.10 -14.95
C ASP A 160 -2.96 5.21 -15.71
N LEU A 161 -2.44 4.05 -16.11
CA LEU A 161 -1.22 3.98 -16.89
C LEU A 161 -1.51 4.45 -18.33
N VAL A 162 -0.98 5.63 -18.69
CA VAL A 162 -1.11 6.14 -20.05
C VAL A 162 0.00 5.54 -20.92
N HIS A 163 -0.37 4.64 -21.83
CA HIS A 163 0.52 4.21 -22.90
C HIS A 163 0.39 5.16 -24.09
N ARG A 164 1.48 5.87 -24.42
CA ARG A 164 1.55 6.73 -25.60
C ARG A 164 1.95 5.90 -26.80
N GLN A 165 1.11 5.88 -27.84
CA GLN A 165 1.46 5.32 -29.14
C GLN A 165 1.84 6.45 -30.10
N GLU A 166 2.91 6.23 -30.86
CA GLU A 166 3.32 7.12 -31.93
C GLU A 166 3.01 6.49 -33.29
N ALA A 167 2.59 7.32 -34.25
CA ALA A 167 2.35 6.87 -35.61
C ALA A 167 3.70 6.58 -36.29
N ALA A 168 3.89 5.35 -36.78
CA ALA A 168 5.13 4.97 -37.46
C ALA A 168 5.38 5.72 -38.78
N ARG A 169 4.32 6.28 -39.39
CA ARG A 169 4.35 7.06 -40.63
C ARG A 169 3.10 7.95 -40.74
N PRO A 170 3.08 8.98 -41.61
CA PRO A 170 1.87 9.73 -41.91
C PRO A 170 0.71 8.80 -42.29
N ASN A 171 -0.50 9.13 -41.84
CA ASN A 171 -1.74 8.34 -42.06
C ASN A 171 -1.73 6.89 -41.51
N ALA A 172 -0.81 6.54 -40.61
CA ALA A 172 -0.82 5.22 -39.95
C ALA A 172 -1.88 5.09 -38.86
N VAL A 173 -2.30 6.21 -38.26
CA VAL A 173 -3.33 6.27 -37.21
C VAL A 173 -4.31 7.36 -37.57
N TRP A 174 -5.60 7.04 -37.48
CA TRP A 174 -6.71 7.97 -37.71
C TRP A 174 -7.50 8.08 -36.40
N GLN A 175 -7.62 9.29 -35.87
CA GLN A 175 -8.43 9.56 -34.68
C GLN A 175 -9.65 10.37 -35.12
N ALA A 176 -10.84 9.81 -34.91
CA ALA A 176 -12.09 10.54 -35.01
C ALA A 176 -12.49 10.97 -33.60
N ASP A 177 -12.69 12.27 -33.41
CA ASP A 177 -13.24 12.83 -32.18
C ASP A 177 -14.52 13.61 -32.52
N HIS A 178 -15.43 13.70 -31.55
CA HIS A 178 -16.70 14.39 -31.69
C HIS A 178 -16.78 15.50 -30.65
N CYS A 179 -16.90 16.73 -31.12
CA CYS A 179 -17.17 17.88 -30.28
C CYS A 179 -18.64 18.27 -30.42
N LEU A 180 -19.36 18.34 -29.30
CA LEU A 180 -20.67 18.98 -29.29
C LEU A 180 -20.44 20.48 -29.50
N LEU A 181 -21.00 21.00 -30.59
CA LEU A 181 -20.97 22.44 -30.85
C LEU A 181 -22.13 23.10 -30.10
N ASP A 182 -21.82 24.11 -29.30
CA ASP A 182 -22.82 24.93 -28.61
C ASP A 182 -23.36 26.02 -29.56
N ILE A 183 -23.98 25.56 -30.65
CA ILE A 183 -24.55 26.41 -31.70
C ILE A 183 -25.94 25.92 -32.07
N THR A 184 -26.82 26.86 -32.42
CA THR A 184 -28.11 26.54 -33.03
C THR A 184 -27.93 26.35 -34.54
N VAL A 185 -28.47 25.25 -35.07
CA VAL A 185 -28.44 24.96 -36.51
C VAL A 185 -29.85 25.08 -37.07
N LEU A 186 -30.02 25.92 -38.10
CA LEU A 186 -31.25 25.97 -38.89
C LEU A 186 -31.24 24.84 -39.92
N ARG A 187 -32.34 24.07 -40.02
CA ARG A 187 -32.50 23.06 -41.06
C ARG A 187 -32.86 23.71 -42.39
N GLU A 188 -32.52 23.03 -43.49
CA GLU A 188 -32.83 23.48 -44.86
C GLU A 188 -34.34 23.60 -45.14
N GLU A 189 -35.20 22.87 -44.41
CA GLU A 189 -36.65 22.84 -44.65
C GLU A 189 -37.45 23.94 -43.92
N GLY A 190 -36.80 24.84 -43.18
CA GLY A 190 -37.51 25.75 -42.26
C GLY A 190 -38.04 25.02 -41.03
N ASP A 191 -38.54 25.77 -40.05
CA ASP A 191 -38.83 25.31 -38.67
C ASP A 191 -39.60 23.98 -38.56
#